data_AF-A0A060LZ16-F1
#
_entry.id   AF-A0A060LZ16-F1
#
_cell.length_a   1.000
_cell.length_b   1.000
_cell.length_c   1.000
_cell.angle_alpha   90.00
_cell.angle_beta   90.00
_cell.angle_gamma   90.00
#
_symmetry.space_group_name_H-M   'P 1'
#
loop_
_entity.id
_entity.type
_entity.pdbx_description
1 polymer ?
#
loop_
_entity_poly.entity_id
_entity_poly.type
_entity_poly.pdbx_seq_one_letter_code
_entity_poly.pdbx_strand_id
1 'polypeptide(L)'
;MGRVIALFLILIPIVGAGYGIKLMRDAFFLVELFPYPTLWIQFFAGLLFFLIGLGLMAGFIFHRDKKRGKVAETFFKKDDQQL
;
A
#
# COMPACT_ATOMS: atom_id res chain seq x y z
N MET A 1 19.65 -0.70 15.83
CA MET A 1 18.39 0.00 16.14
C MET A 1 17.53 0.38 14.92
N GLY A 2 18.07 0.59 13.71
CA GLY A 2 17.26 0.98 12.53
C GLY A 2 16.28 -0.08 11.96
N ARG A 3 16.42 -1.37 12.32
CA ARG A 3 15.52 -2.44 11.82
C ARG A 3 14.10 -2.33 12.38
N VAL A 4 13.94 -1.84 13.62
CA VAL A 4 12.64 -1.72 14.29
C VAL A 4 11.81 -0.58 13.67
N ILE A 5 12.47 0.54 13.32
CA ILE A 5 11.83 1.68 12.65
C ILE A 5 11.28 1.27 11.27
N ALA A 6 12.03 0.44 10.54
CA ALA A 6 11.58 -0.12 9.27
C ALA A 6 10.34 -1.02 9.40
N LEU A 7 10.16 -1.70 10.53
CA LEU A 7 8.96 -2.50 10.80
C LEU A 7 7.76 -1.61 11.05
N PHE A 8 7.89 -0.55 11.87
CA PHE A 8 6.80 0.41 12.11
C PHE A 8 6.37 1.13 10.82
N LEU A 9 7.32 1.49 9.95
CA LEU A 9 7.04 2.11 8.66
C LEU A 9 6.21 1.22 7.70
N ILE A 10 6.32 -0.10 7.82
CA ILE A 10 5.50 -1.06 7.06
C ILE A 10 4.19 -1.35 7.79
N LEU A 11 4.22 -1.43 9.12
CA LEU A 11 3.08 -1.83 9.93
C LEU A 11 1.94 -0.81 9.85
N ILE A 12 2.25 0.48 9.93
CA ILE A 12 1.26 1.57 9.88
C ILE A 12 0.41 1.53 8.60
N PRO A 13 1.00 1.50 7.38
CA PRO A 13 0.20 1.45 6.16
C PRO A 13 -0.58 0.14 6.00
N ILE A 14 -0.06 -0.99 6.49
CA ILE A 14 -0.80 -2.27 6.49
C ILE A 14 -2.05 -2.18 7.37
N VAL A 15 -1.90 -1.68 8.59
CA VAL A 15 -3.04 -1.53 9.53
C VAL A 15 -4.04 -0.52 8.98
N GLY A 16 -3.57 0.60 8.40
CA GLY A 16 -4.42 1.59 7.73
C GLY A 16 -5.19 1.01 6.55
N ALA A 17 -4.55 0.18 5.71
CA ALA A 17 -5.22 -0.50 4.61
C ALA A 17 -6.29 -1.50 5.11
N GLY A 18 -5.97 -2.27 6.17
CA GLY A 18 -6.93 -3.18 6.80
C GLY A 18 -8.14 -2.45 7.39
N TYR A 19 -7.92 -1.29 8.01
CA TYR A 19 -9.00 -0.42 8.48
C TYR A 19 -9.86 0.12 7.33
N GLY A 20 -9.23 0.52 6.21
CA GLY A 20 -9.93 0.94 5.00
C GLY A 20 -10.85 -0.15 4.43
N ILE A 21 -10.38 -1.40 4.34
CA ILE A 21 -11.19 -2.56 3.90
C ILE A 21 -12.39 -2.77 4.84
N LYS A 22 -12.18 -2.63 6.15
CA LYS A 22 -13.26 -2.76 7.14
C LYS A 22 -14.37 -1.73 6.89
N LEU A 23 -14.00 -0.47 6.66
CA LEU A 23 -14.96 0.60 6.34
C LEU A 23 -15.73 0.34 5.04
N MET A 24 -15.05 -0.13 3.99
CA MET A 24 -15.71 -0.49 2.73
C MET A 24 -16.73 -1.62 2.93
N ARG A 25 -16.33 -2.67 3.64
CA ARG A 25 -17.20 -3.80 3.97
C ARG A 25 -18.45 -3.29 4.68
N ASP A 26 -18.28 -2.46 5.69
CA ASP A 26 -19.40 -1.95 6.49
C ASP A 26 -20.34 -1.07 5.64
N ALA A 27 -19.81 -0.32 4.66
CA ALA A 27 -20.61 0.41 3.68
C ALA A 27 -21.42 -0.51 2.74
N PHE A 28 -20.90 -1.69 2.34
CA PHE A 28 -21.64 -2.68 1.54
C PHE A 28 -22.81 -3.32 2.30
N PHE A 29 -22.67 -3.50 3.62
CA PHE A 29 -23.74 -4.04 4.47
C PHE A 29 -24.77 -2.99 4.91
N LEU A 30 -24.68 -1.78 4.35
CA LEU A 30 -25.50 -0.64 4.73
C LEU A 30 -25.39 -0.27 6.22
N VAL A 31 -24.25 -0.58 6.84
CA VAL A 31 -23.98 -0.29 8.26
C VAL A 31 -23.26 1.05 8.36
N GLU A 32 -24.02 2.06 8.77
CA GLU A 32 -23.49 3.40 9.02
C GLU A 32 -22.76 3.43 10.36
N LEU A 33 -21.46 3.73 10.33
CA LEU A 33 -20.63 3.87 11.51
C LEU A 33 -20.48 5.35 11.86
N PHE A 34 -20.84 5.73 13.08
CA PHE A 34 -20.46 7.02 13.63
C PHE A 34 -18.93 7.12 13.67
N PRO A 35 -18.28 8.18 13.15
CA PRO A 35 -18.77 9.53 12.86
C PRO A 35 -19.03 9.86 11.36
N TYR A 36 -19.19 8.86 10.49
CA TYR A 36 -19.42 9.11 9.06
C TYR A 36 -20.89 9.47 8.80
N PRO A 37 -21.21 10.59 8.14
CA PRO A 37 -22.59 11.07 7.97
C PRO A 37 -23.34 10.42 6.80
N THR A 38 -22.64 9.70 5.91
CA THR A 38 -23.27 8.89 4.85
C THR A 38 -22.38 7.70 4.50
N LEU A 39 -23.01 6.63 4.00
CA LEU A 39 -22.30 5.42 3.56
C LEU A 39 -21.33 5.69 2.40
N TRP A 40 -21.66 6.62 1.50
CA TRP A 40 -20.78 7.01 0.40
C TRP A 40 -19.48 7.61 0.93
N ILE A 41 -19.58 8.52 1.90
CA ILE A 41 -18.41 9.11 2.54
C ILE A 41 -17.60 8.04 3.28
N GLN A 42 -18.26 7.10 3.97
CA GLN A 42 -17.61 5.97 4.64
C GLN A 42 -16.84 5.08 3.64
N PHE A 43 -17.43 4.78 2.48
CA PHE A 43 -16.78 4.00 1.43
C PHE A 43 -15.58 4.73 0.83
N PHE A 44 -15.73 6.00 0.45
CA PHE A 44 -14.63 6.79 -0.12
C PHE A 44 -13.50 7.05 0.89
N ALA A 45 -13.84 7.25 2.18
CA ALA A 45 -12.84 7.34 3.24
C ALA A 45 -12.07 6.02 3.39
N GLY A 46 -12.78 4.88 3.35
CA GLY A 46 -12.17 3.56 3.33
C GLY A 46 -11.27 3.33 2.11
N LEU A 47 -11.72 3.76 0.92
CA LEU A 47 -10.96 3.72 -0.33
C LEU A 47 -9.69 4.54 -0.27
N LEU A 48 -9.78 5.75 0.25
CA LEU A 48 -8.61 6.61 0.40
C LEU A 48 -7.60 5.99 1.37
N PHE A 49 -8.05 5.48 2.53
CA PHE A 49 -7.18 4.79 3.48
C PHE A 49 -6.52 3.54 2.88
N PHE A 50 -7.27 2.76 2.10
CA PHE A 50 -6.76 1.59 1.41
C PHE A 50 -5.71 1.95 0.35
N LEU A 51 -5.99 2.92 -0.52
CA LEU A 51 -5.07 3.38 -1.56
C LEU A 51 -3.81 4.00 -0.99
N ILE A 52 -3.92 4.80 0.09
CA ILE A 52 -2.77 5.35 0.79
C ILE A 52 -1.93 4.23 1.42
N GLY A 53 -2.58 3.28 2.11
CA GLY A 53 -1.89 2.13 2.69
C GLY A 53 -1.17 1.29 1.65
N LEU A 54 -1.83 0.98 0.53
CA LEU A 54 -1.23 0.28 -0.60
C LEU A 54 -0.10 1.07 -1.25
N GLY A 55 -0.29 2.36 -1.50
CA GLY A 55 0.69 3.23 -2.14
C GLY A 55 1.96 3.39 -1.30
N LEU A 56 1.83 3.57 0.01
CA LEU A 56 2.96 3.61 0.93
C LEU A 56 3.67 2.26 1.01
N MET A 57 2.92 1.15 1.04
CA MET A 57 3.50 -0.19 1.05
C MET A 57 4.24 -0.51 -0.26
N ALA A 58 3.63 -0.23 -1.41
CA ALA A 58 4.22 -0.43 -2.73
C ALA A 58 5.43 0.48 -2.94
N GLY A 59 5.34 1.75 -2.56
CA GLY A 59 6.45 2.71 -2.63
C GLY A 59 7.63 2.30 -1.75
N PHE A 60 7.38 1.79 -0.54
CA PHE A 60 8.42 1.28 0.34
C PHE A 60 9.07 0.00 -0.20
N ILE A 61 8.28 -0.95 -0.71
CA ILE A 61 8.80 -2.15 -1.36
C ILE A 61 9.68 -1.76 -2.55
N PHE A 62 9.19 -0.87 -3.42
CA PHE A 62 9.93 -0.40 -4.59
C PHE A 62 11.25 0.30 -4.21
N HIS A 63 11.23 1.22 -3.23
CA HIS A 63 12.44 1.89 -2.77
C HIS A 63 13.46 0.92 -2.16
N ARG A 64 12.98 -0.10 -1.42
CA ARG A 64 13.84 -1.11 -0.81
C ARG A 64 14.43 -2.08 -1.81
N ASP A 65 13.66 -2.47 -2.82
CA ASP A 65 14.09 -3.41 -3.84
C ASP A 65 15.08 -2.74 -4.80
N LYS A 66 14.86 -1.46 -5.12
CA LYS A 66 15.81 -0.61 -5.84
C LYS A 66 17.18 -0.54 -5.16
N LYS A 67 17.24 -0.39 -3.84
CA LYS A 67 18.52 -0.36 -3.09
C LYS A 67 19.21 -1.71 -2.94
N ARG A 68 18.51 -2.82 -3.17
CA ARG A 68 19.07 -4.19 -3.05
C ARG A 68 19.55 -4.78 -4.38
N GLY A 69 19.52 -4.00 -5.46
CA GLY A 69 20.04 -4.43 -6.77
C GLY A 69 19.30 -5.64 -7.36
N LYS A 70 18.08 -5.93 -6.86
CA LYS A 70 17.25 -7.05 -7.33
C LYS A 70 16.19 -6.63 -8.35
N VAL A 71 16.18 -5.36 -8.76
CA VAL A 71 15.60 -4.98 -10.05
C VAL A 71 16.52 -5.59 -11.09
N ALA A 72 16.09 -6.67 -11.72
CA ALA A 72 16.91 -7.49 -12.59
C ALA A 72 17.71 -6.64 -13.59
N GLU A 73 19.05 -6.71 -13.53
CA GLU A 73 19.93 -6.32 -14.64
C GLU A 73 19.63 -7.08 -15.93
N THR A 74 18.70 -8.04 -15.90
CA THR A 74 18.23 -8.79 -17.07
C THR A 74 17.53 -7.91 -18.12
N PHE A 75 17.19 -6.66 -17.81
CA PHE A 75 16.77 -5.69 -18.84
C PHE A 75 17.93 -4.96 -19.55
N PHE A 76 19.17 -5.08 -19.07
CA PHE A 76 20.35 -4.41 -19.65
C PHE A 76 21.21 -5.33 -20.53
N LYS A 77 20.75 -6.53 -20.89
CA LYS A 77 21.50 -7.46 -21.75
C LYS A 77 20.72 -7.91 -22.98
N LYS A 78 20.41 -6.93 -23.83
CA LYS A 78 20.06 -7.02 -25.26
C LYS A 78 20.52 -5.67 -25.82
N ASP A 79 21.69 -5.50 -26.41
CA ASP A 79 22.07 -6.00 -27.74
C ASP A 79 23.58 -5.82 -27.94
N ASP A 80 24.41 -6.72 -27.41
CA ASP A 80 25.85 -6.75 -27.71
C ASP A 80 26.29 -8.15 -28.17
N GLN A 81 25.41 -8.78 -28.95
CA GLN A 81 25.75 -9.91 -29.81
C GLN A 81 25.26 -9.62 -31.21
N GLN A 82 26.08 -8.90 -31.97
CA GLN A 82 26.19 -9.00 -33.43
C GLN A 82 27.61 -8.53 -33.79
N LEU A 83 28.57 -9.42 -33.55
CA LEU A 83 29.86 -9.49 -34.25
C LEU A 83 29.71 -10.48 -35.40
#